data_AF-A0A2D9YZH9-F1
#
_entry.id   AF-A0A2D9YZH9-F1
#
_cell.length_a   1.000
_cell.length_b   1.000
_cell.length_c   1.000
_cell.angle_alpha   90.00
_cell.angle_beta   90.00
_cell.angle_gamma   90.00
#
_symmetry.space_group_name_H-M   'P 1'
#
loop_
_entity.id
_entity.type
_entity.pdbx_description
1 polymer ?
#
loop_
_entity_poly.entity_id
_entity_poly.type
_entity_poly.pdbx_seq_one_letter_code
_entity_poly.pdbx_strand_id
1 'polypeptide(L)'
;MSLKDLKKNDLKDRIITLMDVVEQHLEKNPDVDRFLDETDIFDEWEMVLPQHEYPILVMAVLNNIRKDSIINSIIDSVMNDDISPNQLKESNTESNHGRSYVGEHPFN
;
A
#
# COMPACT_ATOMS: atom_id res chain seq x y z
N MET A 1 6.19 -21.39 6.16
CA MET A 1 7.07 -20.36 6.75
C MET A 1 6.25 -19.09 6.75
N SER A 2 6.02 -18.44 7.89
CA SER A 2 5.11 -17.29 7.96
C SER A 2 5.84 -16.03 7.49
N LEU A 3 5.13 -15.09 6.84
CA LEU A 3 5.70 -13.78 6.50
C LEU A 3 6.18 -13.02 7.75
N LYS A 4 5.55 -13.27 8.92
CA LYS A 4 5.95 -12.68 10.20
C LYS A 4 7.33 -13.13 10.69
N ASP A 5 7.85 -14.25 10.19
CA ASP A 5 9.15 -14.80 10.61
C ASP A 5 10.32 -14.26 9.76
N LEU A 6 10.03 -13.51 8.70
CA LEU A 6 11.02 -13.02 7.75
C LEU A 6 11.74 -11.76 8.25
N LYS A 7 12.99 -11.57 7.83
CA LYS A 7 13.72 -10.33 8.08
C LYS A 7 13.19 -9.21 7.18
N LYS A 8 13.46 -7.96 7.57
CA LYS A 8 13.04 -6.75 6.83
C LYS A 8 13.45 -6.78 5.36
N ASN A 9 14.68 -7.21 5.08
CA ASN A 9 15.18 -7.29 3.71
C ASN A 9 14.45 -8.38 2.91
N ASP A 10 14.23 -9.55 3.51
CA ASP A 10 13.53 -10.67 2.85
C ASP A 10 12.07 -10.29 2.55
N LEU A 11 11.40 -9.55 3.44
CA LEU A 11 10.05 -9.00 3.19
C LEU A 11 10.06 -7.97 2.06
N LYS A 12 11.05 -7.08 2.04
CA LYS A 12 11.21 -6.09 0.96
C LYS A 12 11.37 -6.79 -0.39
N ASP A 13 12.26 -7.79 -0.46
CA ASP A 13 12.51 -8.55 -1.67
C ASP A 13 11.26 -9.32 -2.11
N ARG A 14 10.47 -9.82 -1.16
CA ARG A 14 9.18 -10.49 -1.45
C ARG A 14 8.15 -9.54 -2.06
N ILE A 15 8.00 -8.32 -1.53
CA ILE A 15 7.11 -7.29 -2.08
C ILE A 15 7.55 -6.91 -3.50
N ILE A 16 8.85 -6.71 -3.72
CA ILE A 16 9.40 -6.37 -5.04
C ILE A 16 9.12 -7.50 -6.04
N THR A 17 9.36 -8.74 -5.62
CA THR A 17 9.08 -9.93 -6.45
C THR A 17 7.59 -10.03 -6.78
N LEU A 18 6.70 -9.77 -5.82
CA LEU A 18 5.26 -9.73 -6.05
C LEU A 18 4.90 -8.67 -7.09
N MET A 19 5.44 -7.45 -6.96
CA MET A 19 5.23 -6.37 -7.94
C MET A 19 5.69 -6.79 -9.35
N ASP A 20 6.87 -7.40 -9.47
CA ASP A 20 7.40 -7.87 -10.77
C ASP A 20 6.51 -8.94 -11.41
N VAL A 21 6.01 -9.89 -10.61
CA VAL A 21 5.12 -10.95 -11.10
C VAL A 21 3.79 -10.38 -11.59
N VAL A 22 3.19 -9.46 -10.83
CA VAL A 22 1.92 -8.83 -11.21
C VAL A 22 2.08 -7.94 -12.44
N GLU A 23 3.13 -7.13 -12.50
CA GLU A 23 3.44 -6.30 -13.66
C GLU A 23 3.59 -7.15 -14.93
N GLN A 24 4.38 -8.22 -14.87
CA GLN A 24 4.56 -9.13 -16.02
C GLN A 24 3.28 -9.86 -16.42
N HIS A 25 2.38 -10.16 -15.47
CA HIS A 25 1.11 -10.78 -15.78
C HIS A 25 0.17 -9.80 -16.49
N LEU A 26 0.02 -8.59 -15.93
CA LEU A 26 -0.88 -7.56 -16.44
C LEU A 26 -0.41 -6.96 -17.76
N GLU A 27 0.90 -6.96 -18.05
CA GLU A 27 1.43 -6.63 -19.38
C GLU A 27 0.90 -7.58 -20.47
N LYS A 28 0.67 -8.86 -20.14
CA LYS A 28 0.19 -9.89 -21.09
C LYS A 28 -1.33 -9.94 -21.13
N ASN A 29 -1.98 -9.84 -19.97
CA ASN A 29 -3.43 -9.86 -19.81
C ASN A 29 -3.85 -8.72 -18.88
N PRO A 30 -4.23 -7.55 -19.42
CA PRO A 30 -4.45 -6.34 -18.62
C PRO A 30 -5.81 -6.30 -17.88
N ASP A 31 -6.55 -7.40 -17.86
CA ASP A 31 -7.85 -7.49 -17.19
C ASP A 31 -7.64 -7.65 -15.68
N VAL A 32 -7.64 -6.51 -14.98
CA VAL A 32 -7.39 -6.44 -13.53
C VAL A 32 -8.48 -7.14 -12.74
N ASP A 33 -9.75 -6.98 -13.12
CA ASP A 33 -10.88 -7.58 -12.40
C ASP A 33 -10.77 -9.11 -12.45
N ARG A 34 -10.56 -9.65 -13.64
CA ARG A 34 -10.33 -11.09 -13.82
C ARG A 34 -9.09 -11.58 -13.07
N PHE A 35 -8.00 -10.82 -13.10
CA PHE A 35 -6.79 -11.18 -12.37
C PHE A 35 -7.04 -11.29 -10.87
N LEU A 36 -7.75 -10.32 -10.27
CA LEU A 36 -8.11 -10.34 -8.86
C LEU A 36 -9.07 -11.48 -8.51
N ASP A 37 -10.02 -11.80 -9.39
CA ASP A 37 -10.97 -12.91 -9.20
C ASP A 37 -10.30 -14.29 -9.25
N GLU A 38 -9.23 -14.45 -10.03
CA GLU A 38 -8.57 -15.74 -10.29
C GLU A 38 -7.30 -15.99 -9.46
N THR A 39 -6.72 -14.97 -8.84
CA THR A 39 -5.42 -15.06 -8.16
C THR A 39 -5.53 -15.31 -6.65
N ASP A 40 -4.59 -16.07 -6.10
CA ASP A 40 -4.41 -16.35 -4.67
C ASP A 40 -3.11 -15.73 -4.10
N ILE A 41 -2.38 -14.96 -4.91
CA ILE A 41 -1.04 -14.45 -4.55
C ILE A 41 -1.07 -13.42 -3.41
N PHE A 42 -2.23 -12.82 -3.14
CA PHE A 42 -2.42 -11.83 -2.09
C PHE A 42 -2.84 -12.45 -0.76
N ASP A 43 -3.33 -13.70 -0.75
CA ASP A 43 -3.87 -14.37 0.44
C ASP A 43 -2.85 -14.43 1.57
N GLU A 44 -1.57 -14.69 1.26
CA GLU A 44 -0.50 -14.73 2.27
C GLU A 44 -0.33 -13.39 2.99
N TRP A 45 -0.56 -12.29 2.28
CA TRP A 45 -0.46 -10.93 2.79
C TRP A 45 -1.71 -10.52 3.56
N GLU A 46 -2.91 -10.90 3.10
CA GLU A 46 -4.17 -10.66 3.79
C GLU A 46 -4.16 -11.25 5.21
N MET A 47 -3.54 -12.43 5.39
CA MET A 47 -3.45 -13.10 6.69
C MET A 47 -2.57 -12.39 7.72
N VAL A 48 -1.61 -11.57 7.27
CA VAL A 48 -0.61 -10.96 8.17
C VAL A 48 -0.75 -9.45 8.28
N LEU A 49 -1.38 -8.79 7.31
CA LEU A 49 -1.54 -7.34 7.31
C LEU A 49 -2.80 -6.91 8.07
N PRO A 50 -2.75 -5.73 8.73
CA PRO A 50 -3.96 -5.06 9.20
C PRO A 50 -4.93 -4.76 8.05
N GLN A 51 -6.24 -4.73 8.36
CA GLN A 51 -7.31 -4.50 7.38
C GLN A 51 -7.11 -3.24 6.51
N HIS A 52 -6.49 -2.19 7.04
CA HIS A 52 -6.28 -0.93 6.31
C HIS A 52 -5.01 -0.95 5.44
N GLU A 53 -4.03 -1.80 5.74
CA GLU A 53 -2.78 -1.90 4.99
C GLU A 53 -2.88 -2.88 3.82
N TYR A 54 -3.73 -3.90 3.93
CA TYR A 54 -3.95 -4.85 2.84
C TYR A 54 -4.39 -4.17 1.52
N PRO A 55 -5.42 -3.28 1.51
CA PRO A 55 -5.78 -2.54 0.31
C PRO A 55 -4.65 -1.65 -0.23
N ILE A 56 -3.79 -1.10 0.65
CA ILE A 56 -2.64 -0.28 0.26
C ILE A 56 -1.63 -1.14 -0.51
N LEU A 57 -1.32 -2.34 -0.02
CA LEU A 57 -0.47 -3.30 -0.74
C LEU A 57 -1.05 -3.63 -2.12
N VAL A 58 -2.34 -4.02 -2.20
CA VAL A 58 -2.99 -4.39 -3.46
C VAL A 58 -2.93 -3.23 -4.46
N MET A 59 -3.30 -2.02 -4.03
CA MET A 59 -3.22 -0.83 -4.87
C MET A 59 -1.79 -0.54 -5.34
N ALA A 60 -0.80 -0.67 -4.44
CA ALA A 60 0.60 -0.42 -4.79
C ALA A 60 1.13 -1.44 -5.80
N VAL A 61 0.78 -2.72 -5.65
CA VAL A 61 1.19 -3.80 -6.54
C VAL A 61 0.55 -3.66 -7.92
N LEU A 62 -0.77 -3.47 -7.99
CA LEU A 62 -1.48 -3.32 -9.27
C LEU A 62 -1.02 -2.11 -10.07
N ASN A 63 -0.67 -1.00 -9.39
CA ASN A 63 -0.21 0.23 -10.04
C ASN A 63 1.32 0.34 -10.13
N ASN A 64 2.06 -0.72 -9.78
CA ASN A 64 3.51 -0.73 -9.76
C ASN A 64 4.16 0.45 -8.98
N ILE A 65 3.56 0.83 -7.84
CA ILE A 65 4.03 1.93 -6.99
C ILE A 65 5.18 1.42 -6.10
N ARG A 66 6.42 1.70 -6.52
CA ARG A 66 7.66 1.23 -5.83
C ARG A 66 8.25 2.26 -4.86
N LYS A 67 7.42 3.14 -4.29
CA LYS A 67 7.88 4.19 -3.39
C LYS A 67 8.35 3.57 -2.07
N ASP A 68 9.60 3.82 -1.67
CA ASP A 68 10.18 3.27 -0.43
C ASP A 68 9.32 3.56 0.80
N SER A 69 8.68 4.73 0.89
CA SER A 69 7.80 5.05 2.03
C SER A 69 6.59 4.11 2.14
N ILE A 70 6.03 3.67 1.01
CA ILE A 70 4.89 2.76 0.98
C ILE A 70 5.36 1.34 1.32
N ILE A 71 6.43 0.88 0.67
CA ILE A 71 7.01 -0.45 0.93
C ILE A 71 7.43 -0.57 2.41
N ASN A 72 8.07 0.45 2.97
CA ASN A 72 8.46 0.45 4.38
C ASN A 72 7.24 0.43 5.31
N SER A 73 6.16 1.19 5.01
CA SER A 73 4.91 1.14 5.79
C SER A 73 4.34 -0.27 5.84
N ILE A 74 4.24 -0.94 4.69
CA ILE A 74 3.72 -2.31 4.60
C ILE A 74 4.60 -3.28 5.40
N ILE A 75 5.92 -3.20 5.27
CA ILE A 75 6.84 -4.05 6.04
C ILE A 75 6.71 -3.79 7.54
N ASP A 76 6.67 -2.52 7.94
CA ASP A 76 6.54 -2.14 9.34
C ASP A 76 5.19 -2.62 9.90
N SER A 77 4.13 -2.68 9.09
CA SER A 77 2.82 -3.25 9.44
C SER A 77 2.79 -4.78 9.53
N VAL A 78 3.64 -5.50 8.78
CA VAL A 78 3.83 -6.95 8.97
C VAL A 78 4.63 -7.25 10.24
N MET A 79 5.59 -6.39 10.57
CA MET A 79 6.48 -6.57 11.72
C MET A 79 5.89 -6.14 13.06
N ASN A 80 4.97 -5.16 13.04
CA ASN A 80 4.35 -4.63 14.24
C ASN A 80 2.89 -5.06 14.29
N ASP A 81 2.50 -5.81 15.33
CA ASP A 81 1.12 -6.32 15.47
C ASP A 81 0.07 -5.20 15.72
N ASP A 82 0.45 -3.94 15.93
CA ASP A 82 -0.46 -2.80 16.11
C ASP A 82 0.25 -1.45 15.86
N ILE A 83 0.25 -0.94 14.62
CA ILE A 83 0.46 0.50 14.41
C ILE A 83 -0.92 1.15 14.34
N SER A 84 -1.38 1.70 15.47
CA SER A 84 -2.52 2.61 15.47
C SER A 84 -2.26 3.77 14.50
N PRO A 85 -3.25 4.22 13.71
CA PRO A 85 -3.11 5.22 12.64
C PRO A 85 -2.65 6.62 13.09
N ASN A 86 -2.34 6.81 14.38
CA ASN A 86 -2.01 8.08 14.98
C ASN A 86 -0.53 8.51 14.85
N GLN A 87 0.27 7.82 14.02
CA GLN A 87 1.68 8.15 13.80
C GLN A 87 2.03 8.62 12.39
N LEU A 88 1.04 8.89 11.52
CA LEU A 88 1.24 9.78 10.38
C LEU A 88 1.31 11.23 10.90
N LYS A 89 2.41 11.58 11.59
CA LYS A 89 2.70 12.98 11.88
C LYS A 89 3.05 13.66 10.59
N GLU A 90 2.08 14.44 10.11
CA GLU A 90 2.23 15.56 9.21
C GLU A 90 3.61 16.21 9.38
N SER A 91 4.44 16.10 8.34
CA SER A 91 5.60 16.96 8.21
C SER A 91 5.08 18.39 8.07
N ASN A 92 5.19 19.16 9.16
CA ASN A 92 4.95 20.59 9.21
C ASN A 92 5.51 21.27 7.94
N THR A 93 4.62 21.72 7.07
CA THR A 93 4.93 22.83 6.17
C THR A 93 3.99 23.95 6.58
N GLU A 94 4.46 24.78 7.51
CA GLU A 94 3.85 26.07 7.76
C GLU A 94 3.85 26.87 6.46
N SER A 95 2.68 27.07 5.86
CA SER A 95 2.46 28.19 4.96
C SER A 95 1.27 28.98 5.47
N ASN A 96 1.58 30.05 6.19
CA ASN A 96 0.65 31.14 6.50
C ASN A 96 -0.05 31.62 5.22
N HIS A 97 -1.36 31.40 5.12
CA HIS A 97 -2.26 32.32 4.43
C HIS A 97 -3.67 32.21 5.01
N GLY A 98 -3.99 33.14 5.90
CA GLY A 98 -5.37 33.40 6.28
C GLY A 98 -6.11 34.03 5.11
N ARG A 99 -7.08 33.31 4.54
CA ARG A 99 -8.19 33.87 3.79
C ARG A 99 -9.44 33.03 4.10
N SER A 100 -10.32 33.58 4.93
CA SER A 100 -11.65 33.03 5.18
C SER A 100 -12.52 33.30 3.95
N TYR A 101 -12.79 32.30 3.14
CA TYR A 101 -13.89 32.34 2.16
C TYR A 101 -15.06 31.55 2.72
N VAL A 102 -15.85 32.23 3.55
CA VAL A 102 -17.24 31.83 3.79
C VAL A 102 -18.02 32.29 2.56
N GLY A 103 -18.48 31.36 1.72
CA GLY A 103 -19.67 31.63 0.89
C GLY A 103 -19.64 31.37 -0.62
N GLU A 104 -18.67 30.68 -1.23
CA GLU A 104 -18.78 30.33 -2.65
C GLU A 104 -18.94 28.82 -2.85
N HIS A 105 -20.19 28.41 -3.11
CA HIS A 105 -20.52 27.07 -3.62
C HIS A 105 -20.09 26.96 -5.09
N PRO A 106 -19.42 25.88 -5.51
CA PRO A 106 -18.68 25.81 -6.78
C PRO A 106 -19.54 25.42 -8.01
N PHE A 107 -20.86 25.46 -7.91
CA PHE A 107 -21.74 25.13 -9.03
C PHE A 107 -22.87 26.15 -9.15
N ASN A 108 -22.55 27.30 -9.75
CA ASN A 108 -23.51 28.15 -10.43
C ASN A 108 -22.83 28.89 -11.58
#